data_AF-A0A7C2S7I9-F1
#
_entry.id   AF-A0A7C2S7I9-F1
#
_cell.length_a   1.000
_cell.length_b   1.000
_cell.length_c   1.000
_cell.angle_alpha   90.00
_cell.angle_beta   90.00
_cell.angle_gamma   90.00
#
_symmetry.space_group_name_H-M   'P 1'
#
loop_
_entity.id
_entity.type
_entity.pdbx_description
1 polymer ?
#
loop_
_entity_poly.entity_id
_entity_poly.type
_entity_poly.pdbx_seq_one_letter_code
_entity_poly.pdbx_strand_id
1 'polypeptide(L)'
;EIFGAVSLKGLENDEYRRVTTGKLPEAHIAFLDEVFKASSSILNSLLTIMNERIFHNGKEAIQIPLITLFGASNELPSEEDELEALYDRFLLRYVLDYIKEDFRFLKMIQEDVAMSQKTTIELEEIKQCQSQARNVRIPSHIVKLISQMRGELRKKGIVLSDRRYKQSVLLLKTKAYLDGRTEVEESDLTILENILWRDPGERGEVQAVIHQSLHGYRDRLRELLIQAKELESYSKRQWEDEDMFIKANIEAQTKLRQILSRVDAVFEECKERGKPTEEIIRVKSQIEDIQKEILNRLISERGELS
;
A
#
# COMPACT_ATOMS: atom_id res chain seq x y z
N GLU A 1 19.15 24.21 20.25
CA GLU A 1 17.78 24.68 20.49
C GLU A 1 16.74 23.56 20.64
N ILE A 2 16.64 22.62 19.68
CA ILE A 2 15.61 21.55 19.66
C ILE A 2 15.60 20.67 20.93
N PHE A 3 16.79 20.38 21.49
CA PHE A 3 16.92 19.58 22.72
C PHE A 3 17.17 20.42 23.98
N GLY A 4 16.99 21.74 23.90
CA GLY A 4 17.31 22.68 24.98
C GLY A 4 18.69 23.30 24.90
N ALA A 5 18.90 24.31 25.75
CA ALA A 5 20.20 24.99 25.94
C ALA A 5 21.08 24.19 26.90
N VAL A 6 22.40 24.36 26.80
CA VAL A 6 23.35 23.76 27.75
C VAL A 6 23.19 24.44 29.11
N SER A 7 23.17 23.63 30.17
CA SER A 7 23.09 24.11 31.55
C SER A 7 24.42 24.74 31.95
N LEU A 8 24.44 26.05 32.16
CA LEU A 8 25.63 26.78 32.64
C LEU A 8 26.11 26.24 33.99
N LYS A 9 25.19 25.96 34.92
CA LYS A 9 25.48 25.33 36.22
C LYS A 9 26.04 23.91 36.09
N GLY A 10 25.61 23.16 35.08
CA GLY A 10 26.17 21.84 34.79
C GLY A 10 27.60 21.95 34.29
N LEU A 11 27.85 22.89 33.37
CA LEU A 11 29.17 23.14 32.81
C LEU A 11 30.18 23.60 33.86
N GLU A 12 29.74 24.41 34.84
CA GLU A 12 30.55 24.79 36.02
C GLU A 12 31.01 23.59 36.86
N ASN A 13 30.34 22.43 36.75
CA ASN A 13 30.67 21.18 37.43
C ASN A 13 31.25 20.11 36.48
N ASP A 14 31.79 20.51 35.32
CA ASP A 14 32.27 19.60 34.26
C ASP A 14 31.22 18.61 33.72
N GLU A 15 29.93 18.95 33.84
CA GLU A 15 28.81 18.14 33.38
C GLU A 15 28.12 18.78 32.16
N TYR A 16 28.26 18.14 30.99
CA TYR A 16 27.56 18.57 29.79
C TYR A 16 26.10 18.09 29.80
N ARG A 17 25.21 18.88 30.42
CA ARG A 17 23.75 18.63 30.46
C ARG A 17 22.96 19.75 29.76
N ARG A 18 21.81 19.41 29.20
CA ARG A 18 20.84 20.33 28.58
C ARG A 18 19.59 20.48 29.43
N VAL A 19 18.99 21.67 29.39
CA VAL A 19 17.68 21.97 29.99
C VAL A 19 16.59 21.57 29.00
N THR A 20 15.94 20.42 29.24
CA THR A 20 14.97 19.80 28.31
C THR A 20 13.56 20.34 28.42
N THR A 21 13.29 21.22 29.38
CA THR A 21 11.94 21.71 29.69
C THR A 21 11.26 22.33 28.48
N GLY A 22 10.10 21.76 28.09
CA GLY A 22 9.32 22.24 26.95
C GLY A 22 9.98 22.02 25.59
N LYS A 23 10.89 21.04 25.49
CA LYS A 23 11.62 20.69 24.26
C LYS A 23 11.33 19.26 23.83
N LEU A 24 11.93 18.84 22.71
CA LEU A 24 11.66 17.53 22.10
C LEU A 24 11.75 16.35 23.09
N PRO A 25 12.72 16.28 24.04
CA PRO A 25 12.81 15.15 24.97
C PRO A 25 11.59 14.97 25.88
N GLU A 26 10.71 15.97 26.01
CA GLU A 26 9.50 15.94 26.84
C GLU A 26 8.20 15.92 26.00
N ALA A 27 8.31 15.97 24.66
CA ALA A 27 7.15 16.11 23.77
C ALA A 27 6.51 14.76 23.41
N HIS A 28 5.18 14.71 23.45
CA HIS A 28 4.40 13.57 22.93
C HIS A 28 4.25 13.60 21.41
N ILE A 29 4.12 14.81 20.83
CA ILE A 29 4.00 15.04 19.39
C ILE A 29 5.03 16.09 19.01
N ALA A 30 5.82 15.80 17.99
CA ALA A 30 6.83 16.72 17.49
C ALA A 30 6.61 17.05 16.02
N PHE A 31 6.82 18.30 15.65
CA PHE A 31 6.89 18.74 14.26
C PHE A 31 8.25 19.40 14.03
N LEU A 32 8.97 18.92 13.01
CA LEU A 32 10.27 19.44 12.59
C LEU A 32 10.13 19.97 11.16
N ASP A 33 10.24 21.29 11.01
CA ASP A 33 10.30 21.92 9.70
C ASP A 33 11.74 21.91 9.17
N GLU A 34 11.88 21.86 7.84
CA GLU A 34 13.16 21.74 7.13
C GLU A 34 14.10 20.65 7.70
N VAL A 35 13.55 19.46 7.99
CA VAL A 35 14.24 18.44 8.79
C VAL A 35 15.58 17.97 8.22
N PHE A 36 15.78 18.06 6.90
CA PHE A 36 17.04 17.67 6.24
C PHE A 36 18.14 18.74 6.27
N LYS A 37 17.86 19.96 6.72
CA LYS A 37 18.86 21.03 6.87
C LYS A 37 19.51 21.05 8.26
N ALA A 38 19.17 20.09 9.12
CA ALA A 38 19.73 19.99 10.46
C ALA A 38 21.20 19.55 10.43
N SER A 39 21.99 19.96 11.43
CA SER A 39 23.38 19.52 11.55
C SER A 39 23.50 18.04 11.89
N SER A 40 24.61 17.38 11.50
CA SER A 40 24.89 15.97 11.77
C SER A 40 24.70 15.58 13.24
N SER A 41 25.07 16.47 14.17
CA SER A 41 24.86 16.23 15.61
C SER A 41 23.37 16.11 16.00
N ILE A 42 22.51 16.89 15.35
CA ILE A 42 21.06 16.87 15.55
C ILE A 42 20.48 15.64 14.87
N LEU A 43 20.88 15.35 13.63
CA LEU A 43 20.44 14.17 12.88
C LEU A 43 20.70 12.89 13.66
N ASN A 44 21.93 12.67 14.14
CA ASN A 44 22.29 11.50 14.94
C ASN A 44 21.46 11.39 16.21
N SER A 45 21.25 12.50 16.92
CA SER A 45 20.37 12.51 18.09
C SER A 45 18.93 12.13 17.71
N LEU A 46 18.40 12.67 16.60
CA LEU A 46 17.07 12.31 16.09
C LEU A 46 16.98 10.82 15.72
N LEU A 47 18.02 10.21 15.15
CA LEU A 47 18.03 8.77 14.84
C LEU A 47 17.84 7.92 16.10
N THR A 48 18.51 8.26 17.21
CA THR A 48 18.36 7.60 18.51
C THR A 48 16.96 7.81 19.07
N ILE A 49 16.46 9.05 19.05
CA ILE A 49 15.10 9.39 19.51
C ILE A 49 14.02 8.62 18.73
N MET A 50 14.14 8.57 17.40
CA MET A 50 13.20 7.92 16.50
C MET A 50 13.25 6.39 16.56
N ASN A 51 14.35 5.78 17.02
CA ASN A 51 14.46 4.33 17.15
C ASN A 51 14.23 3.85 18.58
N GLU A 52 15.00 4.38 19.52
CA GLU A 52 15.12 3.87 20.88
C GLU A 52 14.19 4.61 21.85
N ARG A 53 13.66 5.77 21.43
CA ARG A 53 12.92 6.68 22.31
C ARG A 53 13.76 7.10 23.52
N ILE A 54 15.06 7.24 23.33
CA ILE A 54 16.03 7.66 24.35
C ILE A 54 16.74 8.94 23.90
N PHE A 55 16.96 9.84 24.84
CA PHE A 55 17.80 11.03 24.69
C PHE A 55 18.97 10.94 25.67
N HIS A 56 20.20 11.04 25.16
CA HIS A 56 21.39 11.11 26.01
C HIS A 56 21.65 12.56 26.45
N ASN A 57 21.45 12.82 27.73
CA ASN A 57 21.68 14.12 28.34
C ASN A 57 22.94 14.08 29.22
N GLY A 58 24.10 14.24 28.58
CA GLY A 58 25.38 14.02 29.24
C GLY A 58 25.58 12.52 29.53
N LYS A 59 25.72 12.16 30.81
CA LYS A 59 25.89 10.77 31.26
C LYS A 59 24.56 10.03 31.45
N GLU A 60 23.44 10.74 31.45
CA GLU A 60 22.12 10.17 31.71
C GLU A 60 21.40 9.83 30.40
N ALA A 61 20.77 8.66 30.35
CA ALA A 61 19.85 8.29 29.28
C ALA A 61 18.41 8.52 29.76
N ILE A 62 17.67 9.36 29.04
CA ILE A 62 16.31 9.77 29.39
C ILE A 62 15.32 9.14 28.42
N GLN A 63 14.29 8.46 28.93
CA GLN A 63 13.20 7.94 28.11
C GLN A 63 12.28 9.08 27.65
N ILE A 64 11.95 9.10 26.36
CA ILE A 64 11.17 10.16 25.72
C ILE A 64 9.74 9.68 25.49
N PRO A 65 8.71 10.49 25.82
CA PRO A 65 7.30 10.12 25.69
C PRO A 65 6.74 10.25 24.26
N LEU A 66 7.62 10.35 23.25
CA LEU A 66 7.27 10.66 21.87
C LEU A 66 6.39 9.57 21.24
N ILE A 67 5.15 9.96 20.91
CA ILE A 67 4.15 9.15 20.21
C ILE A 67 4.40 9.20 18.70
N THR A 68 4.50 10.42 18.15
CA THR A 68 4.70 10.62 16.72
C THR A 68 5.56 11.85 16.42
N LEU A 69 6.27 11.79 15.31
CA LEU A 69 7.10 12.87 14.80
C LEU A 69 6.73 13.13 13.35
N PHE A 70 6.43 14.39 13.06
CA PHE A 70 6.19 14.90 11.72
C PHE A 70 7.44 15.66 11.26
N GLY A 71 7.89 15.36 10.04
CA GLY A 71 8.95 16.09 9.37
C GLY A 71 8.38 16.76 8.13
N ALA A 72 8.73 18.02 7.90
CA ALA A 72 8.47 18.73 6.66
C ALA A 72 9.80 19.13 6.02
N SER A 73 9.82 19.16 4.69
CA SER A 73 10.94 19.64 3.90
C SER A 73 10.45 19.97 2.49
N ASN A 74 11.03 21.01 1.90
CA ASN A 74 10.82 21.36 0.49
C ASN A 74 11.76 20.60 -0.45
N GLU A 75 12.79 19.96 0.11
CA GLU A 75 13.84 19.25 -0.62
C GLU A 75 13.91 17.79 -0.15
N LEU A 76 14.37 16.91 -1.03
CA LEU A 76 14.74 15.54 -0.66
C LEU A 76 16.10 15.54 0.06
N PRO A 77 16.39 14.55 0.92
CA PRO A 77 17.71 14.43 1.52
C PRO A 77 18.79 14.32 0.43
N SER A 78 19.94 14.95 0.65
CA SER A 78 21.14 14.66 -0.14
C SER A 78 21.57 13.20 0.06
N GLU A 79 22.43 12.67 -0.83
CA GLU A 79 22.98 11.30 -0.76
C GLU A 79 23.96 11.08 0.43
N GLU A 80 23.83 11.86 1.49
CA GLU A 80 24.57 11.65 2.73
C GLU A 80 23.93 10.52 3.54
N ASP A 81 24.74 9.53 3.95
CA ASP A 81 24.28 8.34 4.67
C ASP A 81 23.39 8.66 5.89
N GLU A 82 23.69 9.73 6.63
CA GLU A 82 22.92 10.15 7.81
C GLU A 82 21.49 10.60 7.45
N LEU A 83 21.34 11.33 6.35
CA LEU A 83 20.07 11.86 5.89
C LEU A 83 19.22 10.76 5.25
N GLU A 84 19.82 9.84 4.50
CA GLU A 84 19.11 8.64 4.02
C GLU A 84 18.61 7.77 5.18
N ALA A 85 19.46 7.56 6.18
CA ALA A 85 19.10 6.79 7.37
C ALA A 85 17.96 7.48 8.15
N LEU A 86 17.97 8.80 8.25
CA LEU A 86 16.85 9.56 8.83
C LEU A 86 15.59 9.41 7.97
N TYR A 87 15.73 9.56 6.66
CA TYR A 87 14.61 9.51 5.73
C TYR A 87 13.91 8.16 5.72
N ASP A 88 14.64 7.03 5.83
CA ASP A 88 14.02 5.70 5.94
C ASP A 88 13.21 5.53 7.25
N ARG A 89 13.49 6.32 8.29
CA ARG A 89 12.73 6.28 9.56
C ARG A 89 11.37 6.95 9.47
N PHE A 90 11.15 7.81 8.49
CA PHE A 90 9.82 8.31 8.15
C PHE A 90 9.05 7.27 7.35
N LEU A 91 8.10 6.60 8.03
CA LEU A 91 7.31 5.53 7.44
C LEU A 91 6.35 6.06 6.37
N LEU A 92 5.50 7.00 6.77
CA LEU A 92 4.52 7.65 5.91
C LEU A 92 5.12 8.88 5.27
N ARG A 93 4.90 9.02 3.96
CA ARG A 93 5.40 10.11 3.13
C ARG A 93 4.26 10.66 2.30
N TYR A 94 4.14 11.98 2.28
CA TYR A 94 3.13 12.71 1.54
C TYR A 94 3.79 13.85 0.79
N VAL A 95 3.39 14.04 -0.47
CA VAL A 95 3.72 15.23 -1.24
C VAL A 95 2.50 16.14 -1.19
N LEU A 96 2.69 17.35 -0.68
CA LEU A 96 1.62 18.34 -0.55
C LEU A 96 1.79 19.38 -1.67
N ASP A 97 0.75 19.53 -2.48
CA ASP A 97 0.67 20.57 -3.50
C ASP A 97 -0.19 21.73 -2.98
N TYR A 98 -0.06 22.91 -3.60
CA TYR A 98 -1.02 23.99 -3.43
C TYR A 98 -2.45 23.54 -3.79
N ILE A 99 -3.45 24.19 -3.18
CA ILE A 99 -4.85 23.95 -3.49
C ILE A 99 -5.10 24.27 -4.97
N LYS A 100 -5.52 23.26 -5.74
CA LYS A 100 -5.72 23.38 -7.20
C LYS A 100 -7.14 23.84 -7.58
N GLU A 101 -8.13 23.54 -6.74
CA GLU A 101 -9.54 23.82 -7.02
C GLU A 101 -9.95 25.18 -6.43
N ASP A 102 -10.36 26.12 -7.29
CA ASP A 102 -10.72 27.49 -6.90
C ASP A 102 -11.74 27.55 -5.76
N PHE A 103 -12.76 26.68 -5.76
CA PHE A 103 -13.76 26.68 -4.69
C PHE A 103 -13.18 26.26 -3.33
N ARG A 104 -12.18 25.35 -3.30
CA ARG A 104 -11.49 24.95 -2.06
C ARG A 104 -10.59 26.09 -1.57
N PHE A 105 -9.97 26.81 -2.50
CA PHE A 105 -9.17 27.99 -2.20
C PHE A 105 -10.05 29.11 -1.62
N LEU A 106 -11.17 29.41 -2.26
CA LEU A 106 -12.16 30.37 -1.77
C LEU A 106 -12.69 29.97 -0.39
N LYS A 107 -13.00 28.68 -0.18
CA LYS A 107 -13.40 28.17 1.12
C LYS A 107 -12.32 28.41 2.18
N MET A 108 -11.06 28.06 1.89
CA MET A 108 -9.93 28.27 2.81
C MET A 108 -9.77 29.76 3.19
N ILE A 109 -9.99 30.70 2.27
CA ILE A 109 -9.95 32.15 2.56
C ILE A 109 -11.11 32.58 3.46
N GLN A 110 -12.29 32.01 3.24
CA GLN A 110 -13.53 32.39 3.92
C GLN A 110 -13.74 31.69 5.27
N GLU A 111 -12.98 30.62 5.54
CA GLU A 111 -13.12 29.82 6.75
C GLU A 111 -12.48 30.58 7.93
N ASP A 112 -13.30 31.34 8.66
CA ASP A 112 -12.94 31.77 10.00
C ASP A 112 -12.73 30.51 10.86
N VAL A 113 -11.55 30.38 11.47
CA VAL A 113 -11.19 29.24 12.32
C VAL A 113 -12.01 29.28 13.61
N ALA A 114 -13.30 28.98 13.52
CA ALA A 114 -14.14 28.75 14.68
C ALA A 114 -13.60 27.51 15.38
N MET A 115 -13.27 27.64 16.68
CA MET A 115 -12.93 26.50 17.52
C MET A 115 -14.15 25.60 17.66
N SER A 116 -14.32 24.66 16.72
CA SER A 116 -15.26 23.56 16.87
C SER A 116 -14.88 22.74 18.09
N GLN A 117 -15.88 22.11 18.74
CA GLN A 117 -15.61 21.09 19.75
C GLN A 117 -14.76 19.99 19.10
N LYS A 118 -13.51 19.90 19.54
CA LYS A 118 -12.58 18.89 19.05
C LYS A 118 -12.81 17.61 19.84
N THR A 119 -12.99 16.49 19.14
CA THR A 119 -12.95 15.17 19.77
C THR A 119 -11.56 14.97 20.38
N THR A 120 -11.51 14.66 21.67
CA THR A 120 -10.26 14.40 22.41
C THR A 120 -10.14 12.92 22.75
N ILE A 121 -8.90 12.46 22.93
CA ILE A 121 -8.54 11.12 23.41
C ILE A 121 -7.44 11.27 24.45
N GLU A 122 -7.51 10.50 25.53
CA GLU A 122 -6.48 10.49 26.57
C GLU A 122 -5.23 9.72 26.11
N LEU A 123 -4.08 10.08 26.67
CA LEU A 123 -2.81 9.42 26.34
C LEU A 123 -2.83 7.93 26.69
N GLU A 124 -3.54 7.53 27.75
CA GLU A 124 -3.65 6.14 28.14
C GLU A 124 -4.54 5.34 27.18
N GLU A 125 -5.62 5.95 26.68
CA GLU A 125 -6.46 5.36 25.64
C GLU A 125 -5.67 5.13 24.35
N ILE A 126 -4.77 6.05 23.97
CA ILE A 126 -3.85 5.86 22.84
C ILE A 126 -2.97 4.62 23.05
N LYS A 127 -2.38 4.43 24.23
CA LYS A 127 -1.55 3.25 24.52
C LYS A 127 -2.35 1.96 24.46
N GLN A 128 -3.58 1.97 24.96
CA GLN A 128 -4.49 0.82 24.88
C GLN A 128 -4.79 0.48 23.41
N CYS A 129 -5.12 1.48 22.60
CA CYS A 129 -5.33 1.33 21.15
C CYS A 129 -4.09 0.76 20.44
N GLN A 130 -2.89 1.23 20.78
CA GLN A 130 -1.64 0.71 20.23
C GLN A 130 -1.42 -0.78 20.58
N SER A 131 -1.77 -1.19 21.80
CA SER A 131 -1.71 -2.59 22.23
C SER A 131 -2.71 -3.46 21.47
N GLN A 132 -3.96 -3.00 21.37
CA GLN A 132 -5.04 -3.72 20.69
C GLN A 132 -4.79 -3.84 19.18
N ALA A 133 -4.31 -2.79 18.53
CA ALA A 133 -3.92 -2.82 17.13
C ALA A 133 -2.87 -3.90 16.83
N ARG A 134 -1.91 -4.16 17.73
CA ARG A 134 -0.91 -5.23 17.53
C ARG A 134 -1.53 -6.62 17.46
N ASN A 135 -2.68 -6.83 18.10
CA ASN A 135 -3.40 -8.10 18.15
C ASN A 135 -4.24 -8.37 16.90
N VAL A 136 -4.46 -7.38 16.03
CA VAL A 136 -5.13 -7.58 14.73
C VAL A 136 -4.37 -8.61 13.91
N ARG A 137 -5.12 -9.53 13.30
CA ARG A 137 -4.57 -10.64 12.50
C ARG A 137 -4.24 -10.17 11.10
N ILE A 138 -3.19 -10.76 10.53
CA ILE A 138 -2.86 -10.57 9.11
C ILE A 138 -3.06 -11.91 8.42
N PRO A 139 -4.09 -12.03 7.58
CA PRO A 139 -4.30 -13.23 6.78
C PRO A 139 -3.10 -13.58 5.91
N SER A 140 -2.88 -14.87 5.66
CA SER A 140 -1.75 -15.36 4.85
C SER A 140 -1.76 -14.81 3.43
N HIS A 141 -2.94 -14.59 2.84
CA HIS A 141 -3.07 -14.01 1.51
C HIS A 141 -2.55 -12.56 1.44
N ILE A 142 -2.74 -11.76 2.51
CA ILE A 142 -2.19 -10.40 2.59
C ILE A 142 -0.67 -10.42 2.60
N VAL A 143 -0.06 -11.34 3.36
CA VAL A 143 1.41 -11.50 3.38
C VAL A 143 1.93 -11.90 1.99
N LYS A 144 1.24 -12.80 1.29
CA LYS A 144 1.58 -13.18 -0.09
C LYS A 144 1.49 -11.98 -1.04
N LEU A 145 0.45 -11.16 -0.93
CA LEU A 145 0.28 -9.94 -1.73
C LEU A 145 1.43 -8.94 -1.50
N ILE A 146 1.79 -8.67 -0.25
CA ILE A 146 2.92 -7.79 0.07
C ILE A 146 4.23 -8.34 -0.52
N SER A 147 4.44 -9.66 -0.45
CA SER A 147 5.61 -10.32 -1.05
C SER A 147 5.65 -10.19 -2.58
N GLN A 148 4.50 -10.35 -3.24
CA GLN A 148 4.35 -10.15 -4.68
C GLN A 148 4.64 -8.69 -5.07
N MET A 149 4.03 -7.72 -4.36
CA MET A 149 4.28 -6.29 -4.57
C MET A 149 5.77 -5.96 -4.42
N ARG A 150 6.43 -6.49 -3.38
CA ARG A 150 7.89 -6.34 -3.19
C ARG A 150 8.69 -6.87 -4.38
N GLY A 151 8.30 -8.03 -4.93
CA GLY A 151 8.94 -8.62 -6.10
C GLY A 151 8.79 -7.74 -7.35
N GLU A 152 7.58 -7.24 -7.61
CA GLU A 152 7.30 -6.37 -8.76
C GLU A 152 7.99 -5.00 -8.65
N LEU A 153 8.00 -4.39 -7.47
CA LEU A 153 8.74 -3.16 -7.22
C LEU A 153 10.24 -3.35 -7.46
N ARG A 154 10.81 -4.47 -7.00
CA ARG A 154 12.22 -4.79 -7.23
C ARG A 154 12.57 -4.91 -8.71
N LYS A 155 11.68 -5.50 -9.54
CA LYS A 155 11.88 -5.57 -11.00
C LYS A 155 11.91 -4.18 -11.65
N LYS A 156 11.22 -3.21 -11.06
CA LYS A 156 11.20 -1.81 -11.48
C LYS A 156 12.37 -0.98 -10.92
N GLY A 157 13.27 -1.60 -10.16
CA GLY A 157 14.41 -0.92 -9.54
C GLY A 157 14.09 -0.25 -8.19
N ILE A 158 12.84 -0.32 -7.71
CA ILE A 158 12.42 0.24 -6.43
C ILE A 158 12.72 -0.77 -5.33
N VAL A 159 13.76 -0.48 -4.52
CA VAL A 159 14.20 -1.33 -3.43
C VAL A 159 14.04 -0.61 -2.10
N LEU A 160 13.35 -1.25 -1.15
CA LEU A 160 13.05 -0.69 0.16
C LEU A 160 13.60 -1.61 1.26
N SER A 161 13.85 -1.03 2.44
CA SER A 161 14.36 -1.77 3.60
C SER A 161 13.34 -2.78 4.14
N ASP A 162 13.81 -3.92 4.66
CA ASP A 162 12.95 -4.91 5.35
C ASP A 162 12.23 -4.27 6.55
N ARG A 163 12.87 -3.30 7.20
CA ARG A 163 12.29 -2.48 8.27
C ARG A 163 10.99 -1.81 7.81
N ARG A 164 11.00 -1.17 6.64
CA ARG A 164 9.85 -0.45 6.10
C ARG A 164 8.65 -1.39 5.89
N TYR A 165 8.88 -2.59 5.34
CA TYR A 165 7.85 -3.61 5.22
C TYR A 165 7.34 -4.11 6.59
N LYS A 166 8.24 -4.31 7.56
CA LYS A 166 7.83 -4.70 8.92
C LYS A 166 6.98 -3.63 9.61
N GLN A 167 7.31 -2.36 9.39
CA GLN A 167 6.55 -1.23 9.95
C GLN A 167 5.22 -1.00 9.23
N SER A 168 5.15 -1.23 7.91
CA SER A 168 3.89 -1.10 7.17
C SER A 168 2.84 -2.11 7.65
N VAL A 169 3.26 -3.33 7.99
CA VAL A 169 2.41 -4.36 8.63
C VAL A 169 1.73 -3.84 9.90
N LEU A 170 2.45 -3.11 10.75
CA LEU A 170 1.86 -2.51 11.95
C LEU A 170 0.81 -1.45 11.58
N LEU A 171 1.08 -0.65 10.55
CA LEU A 171 0.14 0.37 10.08
C LEU A 171 -1.14 -0.25 9.50
N LEU A 172 -1.03 -1.33 8.73
CA LEU A 172 -2.18 -2.08 8.21
C LEU A 172 -3.06 -2.59 9.34
N LYS A 173 -2.44 -3.18 10.37
CA LYS A 173 -3.15 -3.62 11.58
C LYS A 173 -3.86 -2.46 12.28
N THR A 174 -3.19 -1.33 12.44
CA THR A 174 -3.78 -0.13 13.06
C THR A 174 -4.96 0.39 12.23
N LYS A 175 -4.85 0.41 10.90
CA LYS A 175 -5.95 0.82 10.02
C LYS A 175 -7.17 -0.08 10.20
N ALA A 176 -6.98 -1.40 10.13
CA ALA A 176 -8.05 -2.36 10.36
C ALA A 176 -8.69 -2.21 11.75
N TYR A 177 -7.88 -2.00 12.80
CA TYR A 177 -8.36 -1.73 14.15
C TYR A 177 -9.22 -0.45 14.24
N LEU A 178 -8.78 0.64 13.62
CA LEU A 178 -9.52 1.91 13.59
C LEU A 178 -10.83 1.80 12.81
N ASP A 179 -10.87 0.92 11.81
CA ASP A 179 -12.09 0.55 11.07
C ASP A 179 -12.97 -0.46 11.84
N GLY A 180 -12.62 -0.84 13.08
CA GLY A 180 -13.37 -1.77 13.93
C GLY A 180 -13.19 -3.26 13.57
N ARG A 181 -12.23 -3.59 12.72
CA ARG A 181 -11.97 -4.96 12.25
C ARG A 181 -10.88 -5.65 13.07
N THR A 182 -10.99 -6.97 13.18
CA THR A 182 -9.99 -7.83 13.87
C THR A 182 -8.96 -8.45 12.92
N GLU A 183 -9.13 -8.23 11.61
CA GLU A 183 -8.24 -8.71 10.57
C GLU A 183 -8.01 -7.66 9.49
N VAL A 184 -6.81 -7.68 8.92
CA VAL A 184 -6.42 -6.83 7.78
C VAL A 184 -7.07 -7.35 6.50
N GLU A 185 -7.63 -6.44 5.72
CA GLU A 185 -8.23 -6.72 4.42
C GLU A 185 -7.38 -6.13 3.29
N GLU A 186 -7.66 -6.51 2.06
CA GLU A 186 -6.98 -5.99 0.88
C GLU A 186 -7.14 -4.47 0.71
N SER A 187 -8.27 -3.91 1.14
CA SER A 187 -8.55 -2.47 1.10
C SER A 187 -7.53 -1.66 1.92
N ASP A 188 -6.95 -2.25 2.98
CA ASP A 188 -5.93 -1.62 3.80
C ASP A 188 -4.61 -1.42 3.06
N LEU A 189 -4.32 -2.26 2.04
CA LEU A 189 -3.06 -2.22 1.30
C LEU A 189 -2.89 -0.93 0.48
N THR A 190 -3.97 -0.18 0.24
CA THR A 190 -3.91 1.14 -0.40
C THR A 190 -3.03 2.13 0.35
N ILE A 191 -2.91 2.02 1.68
CA ILE A 191 -2.04 2.92 2.45
C ILE A 191 -0.55 2.75 2.12
N LEU A 192 -0.17 1.61 1.52
CA LEU A 192 1.20 1.34 1.09
C LEU A 192 1.67 2.30 -0.01
N GLU A 193 0.74 2.94 -0.73
CA GLU A 193 1.04 4.01 -1.69
C GLU A 193 1.77 5.19 -1.06
N ASN A 194 1.64 5.40 0.25
CA ASN A 194 2.32 6.46 0.99
C ASN A 194 3.56 5.94 1.75
N ILE A 195 3.98 4.71 1.50
CA ILE A 195 5.09 4.04 2.21
C ILE A 195 6.13 3.51 1.23
N LEU A 196 5.71 2.90 0.12
CA LEU A 196 6.56 2.08 -0.73
C LEU A 196 7.32 2.85 -1.82
N TRP A 197 7.47 4.17 -1.69
CA TRP A 197 8.30 5.01 -2.55
C TRP A 197 9.30 5.80 -1.71
N ARG A 198 10.46 6.11 -2.28
CA ARG A 198 11.51 7.00 -1.75
C ARG A 198 11.54 8.31 -2.49
N ASP A 199 11.44 8.26 -3.82
CA ASP A 199 11.35 9.46 -4.65
C ASP A 199 9.87 9.72 -5.04
N PRO A 200 9.40 10.97 -5.02
CA PRO A 200 8.07 11.32 -5.52
C PRO A 200 7.76 10.79 -6.93
N GLY A 201 8.75 10.63 -7.80
CA GLY A 201 8.63 10.05 -9.13
C GLY A 201 8.30 8.56 -9.14
N GLU A 202 8.68 7.81 -8.10
CA GLU A 202 8.35 6.38 -7.95
C GLU A 202 6.87 6.16 -7.60
N ARG A 203 6.15 7.19 -7.14
CA ARG A 203 4.76 7.08 -6.66
C ARG A 203 3.83 6.46 -7.70
N GLY A 204 3.93 6.91 -8.96
CA GLY A 204 3.08 6.41 -10.04
C GLY A 204 3.29 4.91 -10.27
N GLU A 205 4.54 4.44 -10.20
CA GLU A 205 4.87 3.02 -10.33
C GLU A 205 4.38 2.20 -9.15
N VAL A 206 4.54 2.72 -7.93
CA VAL A 206 4.07 2.06 -6.71
C VAL A 206 2.56 1.90 -6.72
N GLN A 207 1.84 2.96 -7.09
CA GLN A 207 0.38 2.93 -7.25
C GLN A 207 -0.03 1.91 -8.30
N ALA A 208 0.66 1.87 -9.45
CA ALA A 208 0.37 0.89 -10.49
C ALA A 208 0.59 -0.56 -10.00
N VAL A 209 1.68 -0.83 -9.26
CA VAL A 209 1.95 -2.17 -8.71
C VAL A 209 0.89 -2.58 -7.69
N ILE A 210 0.50 -1.67 -6.79
CA ILE A 210 -0.54 -1.93 -5.79
C ILE A 210 -1.87 -2.19 -6.50
N HIS A 211 -2.28 -1.31 -7.42
CA HIS A 211 -3.50 -1.47 -8.21
C HIS A 211 -3.51 -2.79 -8.99
N GLN A 212 -2.42 -3.14 -9.66
CA GLN A 212 -2.31 -4.41 -10.40
C GLN A 212 -2.43 -5.63 -9.48
N SER A 213 -1.84 -5.56 -8.29
CA SER A 213 -1.90 -6.66 -7.32
C SER A 213 -3.31 -6.84 -6.75
N LEU A 214 -4.05 -5.74 -6.55
CA LEU A 214 -5.41 -5.74 -6.01
C LEU A 214 -6.47 -6.01 -7.09
N HIS A 215 -6.29 -5.54 -8.32
CA HIS A 215 -7.33 -5.54 -9.35
C HIS A 215 -6.96 -6.29 -10.63
N GLY A 216 -5.71 -6.73 -10.80
CA GLY A 216 -5.24 -7.39 -12.03
C GLY A 216 -5.93 -8.73 -12.35
N TYR A 217 -6.70 -9.30 -11.42
CA TYR A 217 -7.58 -10.44 -11.74
C TYR A 217 -8.70 -10.03 -12.71
N ARG A 218 -9.20 -8.80 -12.65
CA ARG A 218 -10.23 -8.29 -13.57
C ARG A 218 -9.70 -8.18 -14.99
N ASP A 219 -8.46 -7.71 -15.13
CA ASP A 219 -7.83 -7.62 -16.46
C ASP A 219 -7.58 -9.00 -17.04
N ARG A 220 -7.08 -9.95 -16.23
CA ARG A 220 -6.99 -11.37 -16.64
C ARG A 220 -8.34 -11.94 -17.07
N LEU A 221 -9.42 -11.65 -16.36
CA LEU A 221 -10.77 -12.12 -16.73
C LEU A 221 -11.25 -11.52 -18.05
N ARG A 222 -11.01 -10.21 -18.27
CA ARG A 222 -11.34 -9.54 -19.53
C ARG A 222 -10.57 -10.15 -20.71
N GLU A 223 -9.27 -10.38 -20.55
CA GLU A 223 -8.44 -11.02 -21.57
C GLU A 223 -8.94 -12.42 -21.93
N LEU A 224 -9.28 -13.24 -20.94
CA LEU A 224 -9.83 -14.57 -21.15
C LEU A 224 -11.18 -14.53 -21.88
N LEU A 225 -12.03 -13.56 -21.55
CA LEU A 225 -13.31 -13.36 -22.25
C LEU A 225 -13.12 -12.91 -23.70
N ILE A 226 -12.15 -12.03 -23.97
CA ILE A 226 -11.80 -11.61 -25.33
C ILE A 226 -11.32 -12.82 -26.15
N GLN A 227 -10.40 -13.62 -25.60
CA GLN A 227 -9.94 -14.85 -26.25
C GLN A 227 -11.09 -15.82 -26.56
N ALA A 228 -12.04 -15.98 -25.65
CA ALA A 228 -13.22 -16.83 -25.89
C ALA A 228 -14.09 -16.30 -27.04
N LYS A 229 -14.33 -14.98 -27.12
CA LYS A 229 -15.08 -14.35 -28.22
C LYS A 229 -14.36 -14.41 -29.56
N GLU A 230 -13.04 -14.36 -29.57
CA GLU A 230 -12.25 -14.57 -30.78
C GLU A 230 -12.39 -16.00 -31.30
N LEU A 231 -12.40 -17.01 -30.40
CA LEU A 231 -12.65 -18.40 -30.76
C LEU A 231 -14.07 -18.64 -31.27
N GLU A 232 -15.04 -17.99 -30.66
CA GLU A 232 -16.41 -17.94 -31.17
C GLU A 232 -16.41 -17.42 -32.61
N SER A 233 -15.87 -16.22 -32.83
CA SER A 233 -15.80 -15.59 -34.15
C SER A 233 -15.04 -16.44 -35.17
N TYR A 234 -13.98 -17.13 -34.75
CA TYR A 234 -13.21 -18.07 -35.57
C TYR A 234 -14.05 -19.28 -35.99
N SER A 235 -14.77 -19.90 -35.04
CA SER A 235 -15.71 -21.00 -35.32
C SER A 235 -16.85 -20.58 -36.26
N LYS A 236 -17.37 -19.34 -36.13
CA LYS A 236 -18.46 -18.84 -36.97
C LYS A 236 -18.06 -18.45 -38.40
N ARG A 237 -16.79 -18.54 -38.78
CA ARG A 237 -16.34 -18.25 -40.16
C ARG A 237 -16.92 -19.26 -41.15
N GLN A 238 -17.06 -18.84 -42.40
CA GLN A 238 -17.33 -19.78 -43.49
C GLN A 238 -16.06 -20.56 -43.79
N TRP A 239 -16.18 -21.88 -43.80
CA TRP A 239 -15.10 -22.81 -44.10
C TRP A 239 -15.28 -23.36 -45.51
N GLU A 240 -14.17 -23.53 -46.22
CA GLU A 240 -14.16 -24.05 -47.60
C GLU A 240 -14.44 -25.56 -47.66
N ASP A 241 -14.11 -26.29 -46.58
CA ASP A 241 -14.23 -27.74 -46.46
C ASP A 241 -14.73 -28.13 -45.06
N GLU A 242 -15.51 -29.20 -45.00
CA GLU A 242 -16.08 -29.80 -43.81
C GLU A 242 -14.98 -30.29 -42.85
N ASP A 243 -13.91 -30.87 -43.38
CA ASP A 243 -12.76 -31.30 -42.57
C ASP A 243 -12.10 -30.13 -41.84
N MET A 244 -12.02 -28.96 -42.50
CA MET A 244 -11.51 -27.74 -41.89
C MET A 244 -12.47 -27.19 -40.83
N PHE A 245 -13.79 -27.23 -41.08
CA PHE A 245 -14.80 -26.87 -40.10
C PHE A 245 -14.69 -27.73 -38.83
N ILE A 246 -14.69 -29.05 -38.98
CA ILE A 246 -14.63 -29.99 -37.86
C ILE A 246 -13.35 -29.75 -37.05
N LYS A 247 -12.20 -29.63 -37.74
CA LYS A 247 -10.91 -29.40 -37.08
C LYS A 247 -10.88 -28.07 -36.32
N ALA A 248 -11.36 -26.99 -36.92
CA ALA A 248 -11.40 -25.67 -36.31
C ALA A 248 -12.30 -25.64 -35.07
N ASN A 249 -13.46 -26.28 -35.11
CA ASN A 249 -14.37 -26.36 -33.98
C ASN A 249 -13.83 -27.25 -32.85
N ILE A 250 -13.16 -28.37 -33.15
CA ILE A 250 -12.47 -29.19 -32.14
C ILE A 250 -11.33 -28.41 -31.47
N GLU A 251 -10.57 -27.64 -32.25
CA GLU A 251 -9.51 -26.78 -31.72
C GLU A 251 -10.08 -25.69 -30.81
N ALA A 252 -11.15 -25.00 -31.24
CA ALA A 252 -11.85 -23.99 -30.45
C ALA A 252 -12.38 -24.58 -29.14
N GLN A 253 -13.00 -25.77 -29.16
CA GLN A 253 -13.46 -26.48 -27.97
C GLN A 253 -12.33 -26.79 -26.99
N THR A 254 -11.18 -27.24 -27.50
CA THR A 254 -10.01 -27.55 -26.68
C THR A 254 -9.46 -26.28 -26.01
N LYS A 255 -9.34 -25.19 -26.77
CA LYS A 255 -8.88 -23.89 -26.26
C LYS A 255 -9.86 -23.29 -25.26
N LEU A 256 -11.17 -23.35 -25.50
CA LEU A 256 -12.20 -22.88 -24.55
C LEU A 256 -12.15 -23.66 -23.23
N ARG A 257 -11.91 -24.97 -23.26
CA ARG A 257 -11.72 -25.77 -22.04
C ARG A 257 -10.49 -25.30 -21.24
N GLN A 258 -9.40 -24.95 -21.91
CA GLN A 258 -8.22 -24.37 -21.24
C GLN A 258 -8.51 -22.98 -20.66
N ILE A 259 -9.28 -22.14 -21.36
CA ILE A 259 -9.72 -20.83 -20.87
C ILE A 259 -10.58 -21.01 -19.61
N LEU A 260 -11.56 -21.92 -19.61
CA LEU A 260 -12.40 -22.20 -18.43
C LEU A 260 -11.56 -22.67 -17.23
N SER A 261 -10.59 -23.55 -17.44
CA SER A 261 -9.66 -23.96 -16.38
C SER A 261 -8.87 -22.79 -15.80
N ARG A 262 -8.50 -21.80 -16.62
CA ARG A 262 -7.85 -20.57 -16.15
C ARG A 262 -8.80 -19.65 -15.38
N VAL A 263 -10.06 -19.53 -15.82
CA VAL A 263 -11.10 -18.80 -15.09
C VAL A 263 -11.34 -19.44 -13.71
N ASP A 264 -11.37 -20.77 -13.64
CA ASP A 264 -11.50 -21.50 -12.38
C ASP A 264 -10.31 -21.24 -11.44
N ALA A 265 -9.09 -21.17 -11.98
CA ALA A 265 -7.91 -20.80 -11.19
C ALA A 265 -8.04 -19.37 -10.62
N VAL A 266 -8.56 -18.41 -11.40
CA VAL A 266 -8.83 -17.05 -10.94
C VAL A 266 -9.95 -17.03 -9.89
N PHE A 267 -10.98 -17.88 -10.05
CA PHE A 267 -12.07 -18.01 -9.08
C PHE A 267 -11.56 -18.50 -7.72
N GLU A 268 -10.78 -19.60 -7.68
CA GLU A 268 -10.22 -20.11 -6.43
C GLU A 268 -9.24 -19.12 -5.80
N GLU A 269 -8.40 -18.43 -6.59
CA GLU A 269 -7.52 -17.36 -6.11
C GLU A 269 -8.31 -16.22 -5.43
N CYS A 270 -9.42 -15.79 -6.04
CA CYS A 270 -10.26 -14.71 -5.49
C CYS A 270 -11.06 -15.16 -4.27
N LYS A 271 -11.51 -16.42 -4.26
CA LYS A 271 -12.23 -17.02 -3.13
C LYS A 271 -11.32 -17.16 -1.90
N GLU A 272 -10.08 -17.61 -2.07
CA GLU A 272 -9.08 -17.63 -0.98
C GLU A 272 -8.80 -16.24 -0.41
N ARG A 273 -8.95 -15.20 -1.24
CA ARG A 273 -8.77 -13.79 -0.86
C ARG A 273 -10.04 -13.13 -0.33
N GLY A 274 -11.15 -13.85 -0.22
CA GLY A 274 -12.43 -13.28 0.23
C GLY A 274 -13.03 -12.23 -0.71
N LYS A 275 -12.66 -12.24 -2.00
CA LYS A 275 -13.18 -11.29 -2.99
C LYS A 275 -14.59 -11.64 -3.45
N PRO A 276 -15.38 -10.63 -3.87
CA PRO A 276 -16.63 -10.88 -4.58
C PRO A 276 -16.37 -11.71 -5.85
N THR A 277 -17.04 -12.85 -5.96
CA THR A 277 -16.88 -13.78 -7.08
C THR A 277 -17.97 -13.66 -8.14
N GLU A 278 -18.97 -12.81 -7.94
CA GLU A 278 -20.11 -12.63 -8.84
C GLU A 278 -19.69 -12.26 -10.27
N GLU A 279 -18.73 -11.34 -10.41
CA GLU A 279 -18.18 -10.93 -11.71
C GLU A 279 -17.50 -12.12 -12.41
N ILE A 280 -16.77 -12.95 -11.66
CA ILE A 280 -16.04 -14.12 -12.15
C ILE A 280 -17.02 -15.18 -12.64
N ILE A 281 -18.07 -15.46 -11.85
CA ILE A 281 -19.13 -16.40 -12.19
C ILE A 281 -19.85 -15.95 -13.47
N ARG A 282 -20.14 -14.65 -13.60
CA ARG A 282 -20.75 -14.10 -14.81
C ARG A 282 -19.88 -14.32 -16.05
N VAL A 283 -18.58 -14.02 -15.96
CA VAL A 283 -17.63 -14.24 -17.07
C VAL A 283 -17.53 -15.72 -17.41
N LYS A 284 -17.46 -16.61 -16.40
CA LYS A 284 -17.45 -18.05 -16.60
C LYS A 284 -18.68 -18.53 -17.37
N SER A 285 -19.88 -18.12 -16.95
CA SER A 285 -21.14 -18.47 -17.64
C SER A 285 -21.13 -18.03 -19.10
N GLN A 286 -20.65 -16.83 -19.42
CA GLN A 286 -20.56 -16.36 -20.81
C GLN A 286 -19.65 -17.26 -21.66
N ILE A 287 -18.52 -17.71 -21.11
CA ILE A 287 -17.58 -18.58 -21.82
C ILE A 287 -18.17 -20.00 -21.99
N GLU A 288 -18.91 -20.50 -20.99
CA GLU A 288 -19.64 -21.76 -21.08
C GLU A 288 -20.74 -21.73 -22.15
N ASP A 289 -21.45 -20.60 -22.28
CA ASP A 289 -22.47 -20.42 -23.32
C ASP A 289 -21.85 -20.41 -24.72
N ILE A 290 -20.71 -19.72 -24.91
CA ILE A 290 -19.92 -19.79 -26.14
C ILE A 290 -19.51 -21.24 -26.44
N GLN A 291 -19.03 -21.97 -25.43
CA GLN A 291 -18.64 -23.37 -25.59
C GLN A 291 -19.81 -24.26 -26.04
N LYS A 292 -21.00 -24.08 -25.45
CA LYS A 292 -22.21 -24.81 -25.84
C LYS A 292 -22.66 -24.46 -27.25
N GLU A 293 -22.62 -23.19 -27.64
CA GLU A 293 -22.99 -22.78 -29.01
C GLU A 293 -22.12 -23.45 -30.08
N ILE A 294 -20.80 -23.44 -29.88
CA ILE A 294 -19.85 -24.08 -30.81
C ILE A 294 -20.09 -25.60 -30.85
N LEU A 295 -20.36 -26.22 -29.70
CA LEU A 295 -20.61 -27.67 -29.62
C LEU A 295 -21.91 -28.03 -30.34
N ASN A 296 -22.99 -27.28 -30.13
CA ASN A 296 -24.28 -27.50 -30.79
C ASN A 296 -24.17 -27.35 -32.30
N ARG A 297 -23.36 -26.41 -32.81
CA ARG A 297 -23.08 -26.30 -34.24
C ARG A 297 -22.38 -27.54 -34.80
N LEU A 298 -21.35 -28.01 -34.11
CA LEU A 298 -20.63 -29.23 -34.52
C LEU A 298 -21.53 -30.47 -34.52
N ILE A 299 -22.50 -30.56 -33.59
CA ILE A 299 -23.47 -31.65 -33.54
C ILE A 299 -24.55 -31.50 -34.63
N SER A 300 -25.03 -30.28 -34.88
CA SER A 300 -26.10 -30.03 -35.86
C SER A 300 -25.63 -30.32 -37.29
N GLU A 301 -24.43 -29.89 -37.68
CA GLU A 301 -23.89 -30.22 -39.01
C GLU A 301 -23.61 -31.72 -39.16
N ARG A 302 -23.18 -32.41 -38.09
CA ARG A 302 -23.06 -33.88 -38.09
C ARG A 302 -24.40 -34.62 -38.21
N GLY A 303 -25.49 -34.02 -37.74
CA GLY A 303 -26.84 -34.61 -37.74
C GLY A 303 -27.62 -34.40 -39.03
N GLU A 304 -27.32 -33.36 -39.81
CA GLU A 304 -27.89 -33.15 -41.16
C GLU A 304 -27.29 -34.09 -42.22
N LEU A 305 -26.19 -34.77 -41.90
CA LEU A 305 -25.43 -35.67 -42.79
C LEU A 305 -25.61 -37.17 -42.50
N SER A 306 -26.40 -37.54 -41.49
CA SER A 306 -26.74 -38.94 -41.16
C SER A 306 -28.15 -39.31 -41.60
#